data_AF-A0A1W6U857-F1
#
_entry.id   AF-A0A1W6U857-F1
#
_cell.length_a   1.000
_cell.length_b   1.000
_cell.length_c   1.000
_cell.angle_alpha   90.00
_cell.angle_beta   90.00
_cell.angle_gamma   90.00
#
_symmetry.space_group_name_H-M   'P 1'
#
loop_
_entity.id
_entity.type
_entity.pdbx_description
1 polymer ?
#
loop_
_entity_poly.entity_id
_entity_poly.type
_entity_poly.pdbx_seq_one_letter_code
_entity_poly.pdbx_strand_id
1 'polypeptide(L)' 'MPTYQVTYFNVRHAVMDSEAIFMKNLTNAKRSAEHHAPEGTDQIEIKDLMDQVLTRLTLEQGWVDNIED' A
#
# COMPACT_ATOMS: atom_id res chain seq x y z
N MET A 1 4.60 -17.33 -0.05
CA MET A 1 3.78 -16.13 -0.31
C MET A 1 4.53 -14.96 0.30
N PRO A 2 4.88 -13.93 -0.48
CA PRO A 2 5.46 -12.71 0.06
C PRO A 2 4.59 -12.11 1.17
N THR A 3 5.24 -11.43 2.11
CA THR A 3 4.56 -10.60 3.09
C THR A 3 4.73 -9.16 2.64
N TYR A 4 3.64 -8.40 2.68
CA TYR A 4 3.63 -6.98 2.34
C TYR A 4 3.15 -6.20 3.55
N GLN A 5 3.81 -5.09 3.85
CA GLN A 5 3.33 -4.13 4.84
C GLN A 5 2.53 -3.05 4.13
N VAL A 6 1.24 -2.96 4.43
CA VAL A 6 0.34 -1.93 3.90
C VAL A 6 0.19 -0.84 4.95
N THR A 7 0.29 0.43 4.53
CA THR A 7 0.05 1.58 5.40
C THR A 7 -0.93 2.55 4.72
N TYR A 8 -1.97 2.94 5.44
CA TYR A 8 -3.00 3.85 4.97
C TYR A 8 -2.78 5.23 5.58
N PHE A 9 -2.87 6.28 4.76
CA PHE A 9 -2.65 7.66 5.18
C PHE A 9 -3.88 8.51 4.85
N ASN A 10 -4.19 9.47 5.73
CA ASN A 10 -5.21 10.49 5.45
C ASN A 10 -4.64 11.67 4.65
N VAL A 11 -5.53 12.61 4.32
CA VAL A 11 -5.20 13.87 3.59
C VAL A 11 -4.13 14.76 4.25
N ARG A 12 -3.80 14.52 5.52
CA ARG A 12 -2.72 15.23 6.23
C ARG A 12 -1.40 14.45 6.22
N HIS A 13 -1.32 13.37 5.43
CA HIS A 13 -0.24 12.39 5.41
C HIS A 13 0.02 11.75 6.79
N ALA A 14 -0.98 11.70 7.67
CA ALA A 14 -0.87 10.98 8.93
C ALA A 14 -1.32 9.53 8.73
N VAL A 15 -0.58 8.59 9.33
CA VAL A 15 -0.93 7.17 9.33
C VAL A 15 -2.27 6.98 10.03
N MET A 16 -3.20 6.34 9.33
CA MET A 16 -4.51 5.96 9.85
C MET A 16 -4.48 4.54 10.41
N ASP A 17 -3.90 3.63 9.64
CA ASP A 17 -3.79 2.21 9.98
C ASP A 17 -2.63 1.55 9.21
N SER A 18 -2.21 0.38 9.67
CA SER A 18 -1.20 -0.44 9.01
C SER A 18 -1.41 -1.92 9.28
N GLU A 19 -1.20 -2.75 8.28
CA GLU A 19 -1.36 -4.20 8.38
C GLU A 19 -0.31 -4.96 7.57
N ALA A 20 0.01 -6.16 8.03
CA ALA A 20 0.81 -7.12 7.28
C ALA A 20 -0.12 -8.09 6.55
N ILE A 21 0.02 -8.21 5.23
CA ILE A 21 -0.79 -9.12 4.41
C ILE A 21 0.10 -10.14 3.69
N PHE A 22 -0.41 -11.37 3.59
CA PHE A 22 0.24 -12.46 2.86
C PHE A 22 -0.46 -12.66 1.52
N MET A 23 0.19 -12.27 0.44
CA MET A 23 -0.40 -12.31 -0.90
C MET A 23 0.49 -13.05 -1.87
N LYS A 24 -0.09 -13.57 -2.96
CA LYS A 24 0.67 -14.28 -3.99
C LYS A 24 1.64 -13.37 -4.74
N ASN A 25 1.27 -12.11 -4.95
CA ASN A 25 2.03 -11.10 -5.68
C ASN A 25 1.55 -9.69 -5.33
N LEU A 26 2.27 -8.67 -5.81
CA LEU A 26 1.97 -7.26 -5.53
C LEU A 26 0.63 -6.82 -6.13
N THR A 27 0.22 -7.35 -7.29
CA THR A 27 -1.08 -7.05 -7.89
C THR A 27 -2.25 -7.44 -6.99
N ASN A 28 -2.18 -8.60 -6.34
CA ASN A 28 -3.21 -9.03 -5.39
C ASN A 28 -3.14 -8.21 -4.09
N ALA A 29 -1.95 -7.81 -3.66
CA ALA A 29 -1.77 -6.92 -2.50
C ALA A 29 -2.43 -5.55 -2.74
N LYS A 30 -2.21 -4.92 -3.91
CA LYS A 30 -2.86 -3.66 -4.30
C LYS A 30 -4.39 -3.74 -4.22
N ARG A 31 -4.99 -4.75 -4.86
CA ARG A 31 -6.44 -4.96 -4.84
C ARG A 31 -6.98 -5.20 -3.43
N SER A 32 -6.24 -5.96 -2.61
CA SER A 32 -6.61 -6.18 -1.21
C SER A 32 -6.57 -4.88 -0.42
N ALA A 33 -5.51 -4.09 -0.58
CA ALA A 33 -5.32 -2.83 0.12
C ALA A 33 -6.42 -1.82 -0.23
N GLU A 34 -6.76 -1.67 -1.51
CA GLU A 34 -7.89 -0.81 -1.93
C GLU A 34 -9.22 -1.26 -1.31
N HIS A 35 -9.47 -2.58 -1.26
CA HIS A 35 -10.73 -3.10 -0.72
C HIS A 35 -10.88 -2.90 0.79
N HIS A 36 -9.76 -2.94 1.53
CA HIS A 36 -9.75 -2.79 2.99
C HIS A 36 -9.39 -1.38 3.45
N ALA A 37 -9.19 -0.44 2.53
CA ALA A 37 -8.84 0.94 2.85
C ALA A 37 -9.92 1.58 3.74
N PRO A 38 -9.56 2.09 4.93
CA PRO A 38 -10.49 2.83 5.77
C PRO A 38 -11.06 4.05 5.05
N GLU A 39 -12.29 4.43 5.39
CA GLU A 39 -12.89 5.67 4.88
C GLU A 39 -12.02 6.88 5.25
N GLY A 40 -11.77 7.76 4.28
CA GLY A 40 -10.87 8.92 4.44
C GLY A 40 -9.40 8.64 4.13
N THR A 41 -9.06 7.43 3.67
CA THR A 41 -7.75 7.12 3.09
C THR A 41 -7.53 7.95 1.82
N ASP A 42 -6.41 8.67 1.80
CA ASP A 42 -5.97 9.51 0.67
C ASP A 42 -4.79 8.87 -0.09
N GLN A 43 -3.95 8.13 0.65
CA GLN A 43 -2.79 7.43 0.11
C GLN A 43 -2.63 6.05 0.74
N ILE A 44 -2.18 5.09 -0.06
CA ILE A 44 -1.78 3.75 0.39
C ILE A 44 -0.31 3.54 0.02
N GLU A 45 0.50 3.04 0.93
CA GLU A 45 1.84 2.53 0.63
C GLU A 45 1.89 1.03 0.86
N ILE A 46 2.51 0.29 -0.06
CA ILE A 46 2.83 -1.12 0.13
C ILE A 46 4.35 -1.28 0.11
N LYS A 47 4.88 -1.85 1.19
CA LYS A 47 6.30 -2.12 1.40
C LYS A 47 6.57 -3.61 1.47
N ASP A 48 7.81 -4.00 1.23
CA ASP A 48 8.30 -5.32 1.61
C ASP A 48 8.67 -5.37 3.11
N LEU A 49 9.23 -6.50 3.54
CA LEU A 49 9.67 -6.70 4.94
C LEU A 49 10.93 -5.92 5.32
N MET A 50 11.65 -5.34 4.34
CA MET A 50 12.86 -4.55 4.53
C MET A 50 12.56 -3.04 4.48
N ASP A 51 11.29 -2.66 4.64
CA ASP A 51 10.77 -1.29 4.54
C ASP A 51 10.96 -0.63 3.17
N GLN A 52 11.29 -1.39 2.11
CA GLN A 52 11.35 -0.88 0.75
C GLN A 52 9.94 -0.61 0.25
N VAL A 53 9.63 0.63 -0.13
CA VAL A 53 8.37 0.97 -0.78
C VAL A 53 8.35 0.36 -2.17
N LEU A 54 7.48 -0.61 -2.38
CA LEU A 54 7.29 -1.26 -3.66
C LEU A 54 6.33 -0.49 -4.56
N THR A 55 5.29 0.11 -3.97
CA THR A 55 4.27 0.85 -4.71
C THR A 55 3.50 1.80 -3.80
N ARG A 56 2.92 2.85 -4.39
CA ARG A 56 2.02 3.78 -3.71
C ARG A 56 0.79 4.04 -4.55
N LEU A 57 -0.37 4.15 -3.90
CA LEU A 57 -1.61 4.65 -4.49
C LEU A 57 -1.82 6.08 -4.02
N THR A 58 -2.05 7.00 -4.95
CA THR A 58 -2.57 8.35 -4.65
C THR A 58 -3.80 8.63 -5.50
N LEU A 59 -4.68 9.52 -5.05
CA LEU A 59 -5.88 9.90 -5.81
C LEU A 59 -5.54 10.54 -7.17
N GLU A 60 -4.42 11.24 -7.26
CA GLU A 60 -4.02 11.96 -8.49
C GLU A 60 -3.41 11.05 -9.55
N GLN A 61 -2.63 10.05 -9.15
CA GLN A 61 -1.77 9.28 -10.06
C GLN A 61 -2.18 7.81 -10.17
N GLY A 62 -3.06 7.32 -9.30
CA GLY A 62 -3.31 5.88 -9.19
C GLY A 62 -2.08 5.17 -8.59
N TRP A 63 -1.91 3.88 -8.91
CA TRP A 63 -0.76 3.11 -8.44
C TRP A 63 0.51 3.49 -9.21
N VAL A 64 1.54 3.89 -8.46
CA VAL A 64 2.90 4.15 -8.95
C VAL A 64 3.83 3.10 -8.36
N ASP A 65 4.41 2.27 -9.22
CA ASP A 65 5.32 1.20 -8.85
C ASP A 65 6.77 1.70 -8.78
N ASN A 66 7.43 1.43 -7.66
CA ASN A 66 8.82 1.73 -7.40
C ASN A 66 9.66 0.46 -7.56
N ILE A 67 9.54 -0.19 -8.71
CA ILE A 67 10.40 -1.33 -9.04
C ILE A 67 11.73 -0.73 -9.45
N GLU A 68 12.72 -0.74 -8.55
CA GLU A 68 14.11 -0.57 -8.97
C GLU A 68 14.49 -1.82 -9.80
N ASP A 69 15.00 -1.60 -11.01
CA ASP A 69 15.50 -2.65 -11.93
C ASP A 69 16.67 -3.45 -11.34
#